data_AF-A0A2V7QUK7-F1
#
_entry.id   AF-A0A2V7QUK7-F1
#
_cell.length_a   1.000
_cell.length_b   1.000
_cell.length_c   1.000
_cell.angle_alpha   90.00
_cell.angle_beta   90.00
_cell.angle_gamma   90.00
#
_symmetry.space_group_name_H-M   'P 1'
#
loop_
_entity.id
_entity.type
_entity.pdbx_description
1 polymer ?
#
loop_
_entity_poly.entity_id
_entity_poly.type
_entity_poly.pdbx_seq_one_letter_code
_entity_poly.pdbx_strand_id
1 'polypeptide(L)'
;HLSAENCVAFLDPLIESWDIDLATFGLEIVLNHSLVPGQAKRFAFVEQDAEQPRREEPGLQEFLQDSSLSGSATAGEVAFLKRLTFQGQRPTPLYYYREVQNLRDPLHFRTFVDRNKEEA
;
A
#
# COMPACT_ATOMS: atom_id res chain seq x y z
N HIS A 1 -16.78 -30.04 -8.90
CA HIS A 1 -16.73 -29.93 -7.42
C HIS A 1 -15.29 -30.10 -6.98
N LEU A 2 -14.71 -29.09 -6.33
CA LEU A 2 -13.42 -29.22 -5.65
C LEU A 2 -13.71 -29.81 -4.26
N SER A 3 -13.33 -31.07 -4.03
CA SER A 3 -13.34 -31.67 -2.70
C SER A 3 -12.02 -31.38 -1.99
N ALA A 4 -12.02 -31.45 -0.66
CA ALA A 4 -10.78 -31.30 0.12
C ALA A 4 -9.74 -32.35 -0.30
N GLU A 5 -10.16 -33.57 -0.57
CA GLU A 5 -9.31 -34.67 -1.06
C GLU A 5 -8.63 -34.34 -2.39
N ASN A 6 -9.36 -33.71 -3.33
CA ASN A 6 -8.78 -33.29 -4.60
C ASN A 6 -7.75 -32.16 -4.41
N CYS A 7 -7.97 -31.26 -3.44
CA CYS A 7 -7.02 -30.19 -3.12
C CYS A 7 -5.73 -30.75 -2.49
N VAL A 8 -5.85 -31.69 -1.56
CA VAL A 8 -4.70 -32.36 -0.91
C VAL A 8 -3.90 -33.13 -1.96
N ALA A 9 -4.56 -33.96 -2.79
CA ALA A 9 -3.87 -34.72 -3.83
C ALA A 9 -3.14 -33.85 -4.86
N PHE A 10 -3.60 -32.61 -5.08
CA PHE A 10 -2.94 -31.64 -5.95
C PHE A 10 -1.80 -30.89 -5.26
N LEU A 11 -1.96 -30.48 -4.00
CA LEU A 11 -1.00 -29.64 -3.28
C LEU A 11 0.15 -30.43 -2.66
N ASP A 12 -0.11 -31.63 -2.13
CA ASP A 12 0.91 -32.46 -1.46
C ASP A 12 2.17 -32.69 -2.31
N PRO A 13 2.08 -32.99 -3.63
CA PRO A 13 3.27 -33.15 -4.45
C PRO A 13 4.05 -31.84 -4.66
N LEU A 14 3.34 -30.70 -4.65
CA LEU A 14 3.89 -29.38 -4.99
C LEU A 14 4.59 -28.72 -3.80
N ILE A 15 4.27 -29.10 -2.56
CA ILE A 15 4.84 -28.53 -1.35
C ILE A 15 5.96 -29.47 -0.87
N GLU A 16 7.19 -28.98 -0.88
CA GLU A 16 8.36 -29.70 -0.34
C GLU A 16 8.36 -29.65 1.19
N SER A 17 8.06 -28.49 1.77
CA SER A 17 7.86 -28.31 3.21
C SER A 17 7.06 -27.04 3.50
N TRP A 18 6.52 -26.93 4.71
CA TRP A 18 5.94 -25.69 5.22
C TRP A 18 6.19 -25.58 6.72
N ASP A 19 6.26 -24.35 7.23
CA ASP A 19 6.41 -24.05 8.65
C ASP A 19 5.57 -22.83 9.05
N ILE A 20 5.17 -22.77 10.32
CA ILE A 20 4.41 -21.66 10.88
C ILE A 20 5.07 -21.16 12.17
N ASP A 21 5.46 -19.89 12.17
CA ASP A 21 5.85 -19.18 13.38
C ASP A 21 4.58 -18.67 14.07
N LEU A 22 4.15 -19.36 15.13
CA LEU A 22 2.97 -18.99 15.92
C LEU A 22 3.14 -17.68 16.70
N ALA A 23 4.37 -17.20 16.93
CA ALA A 23 4.61 -15.94 17.61
C ALA A 23 4.34 -14.73 16.68
N THR A 24 4.59 -14.89 15.38
CA THR A 24 4.37 -13.84 14.37
C THR A 24 3.21 -14.12 13.42
N PHE A 25 2.58 -15.30 13.55
CA PHE A 25 1.65 -15.85 12.56
C PHE A 25 2.23 -15.82 11.13
N GLY A 26 3.55 -16.03 11.00
CA GLY A 26 4.24 -16.18 9.73
C GLY A 26 4.08 -17.59 9.19
N LEU A 27 3.67 -17.74 7.93
CA LEU A 27 3.58 -19.02 7.22
C LEU A 27 4.60 -19.05 6.09
N GLU A 28 5.51 -20.02 6.11
CA GLU A 28 6.46 -20.28 5.03
C GLU A 28 6.10 -21.57 4.30
N ILE A 29 6.06 -21.52 2.97
CA ILE A 29 5.78 -22.68 2.11
C ILE A 29 6.94 -22.80 1.11
N VAL A 30 7.66 -23.91 1.18
CA VAL A 30 8.69 -24.28 0.21
C VAL A 30 8.05 -25.17 -0.85
N LEU A 31 8.17 -24.76 -2.12
CA LEU A 31 7.64 -25.52 -3.25
C LEU A 31 8.68 -26.52 -3.75
N ASN A 32 8.21 -27.67 -4.22
CA ASN A 32 9.04 -28.70 -4.83
C ASN A 32 9.62 -28.20 -6.15
N HIS A 33 10.90 -27.85 -6.14
CA HIS A 33 11.63 -27.29 -7.27
C HIS A 33 11.69 -28.21 -8.49
N SER A 34 11.52 -29.52 -8.31
CA SER A 34 11.48 -30.50 -9.41
C SER A 34 10.15 -30.46 -10.19
N LEU A 35 9.08 -29.95 -9.58
CA LEU A 35 7.74 -29.86 -10.19
C LEU A 35 7.34 -28.42 -10.51
N VAL A 36 7.85 -27.44 -9.76
CA VAL A 36 7.57 -26.02 -9.95
C VAL A 36 8.88 -25.23 -9.89
N PRO A 37 9.34 -24.61 -10.98
CA PRO A 37 10.48 -23.71 -10.94
C PRO A 37 10.09 -22.43 -10.18
N GLY A 38 10.41 -22.35 -8.89
CA GLY A 38 10.10 -21.22 -8.02
C GLY A 38 10.76 -21.34 -6.64
N GLN A 39 11.03 -20.20 -6.00
CA GLN A 39 11.57 -20.14 -4.63
C GLN A 39 10.45 -20.20 -3.58
N ALA A 40 10.83 -20.36 -2.31
CA ALA A 40 9.92 -20.36 -1.16
C ALA A 40 8.99 -19.13 -1.13
N LYS A 41 7.73 -19.36 -0.76
CA LYS A 41 6.69 -18.32 -0.60
C LYS A 41 6.48 -18.09 0.90
N ARG A 42 6.70 -16.86 1.34
CA ARG A 42 6.47 -16.44 2.72
C ARG A 42 5.24 -15.55 2.80
N PHE A 43 4.28 -15.96 3.62
CA PHE A 43 3.08 -15.22 3.99
C PHE A 43 3.22 -14.79 5.46
N ALA A 44 2.71 -13.62 5.82
CA ALA A 44 2.71 -13.16 7.21
C ALA A 44 1.39 -12.50 7.52
N PHE A 45 0.81 -12.83 8.67
CA PHE A 45 -0.31 -12.09 9.23
C PHE A 45 0.22 -10.95 10.08
N VAL A 46 -0.09 -9.73 9.68
CA VAL A 46 0.18 -8.53 10.48
C VAL A 46 -1.16 -8.02 10.96
N GLU A 47 -1.34 -7.91 12.27
CA GLU A 47 -2.45 -7.13 12.83
C GLU A 47 -2.25 -5.68 12.38
N GLN A 48 -3.06 -5.28 11.41
CA GLN A 48 -3.22 -3.87 11.10
C GLN A 48 -4.34 -3.40 12.01
N ASP A 49 -4.10 -2.30 12.74
CA ASP A 49 -5.20 -1.56 13.35
C ASP A 49 -6.30 -1.47 12.30
N ALA A 50 -7.48 -2.02 12.61
CA ALA A 50 -8.64 -1.87 11.75
C ALA A 50 -8.66 -0.39 11.37
N GLU A 51 -8.70 -0.06 10.08
CA GLU A 51 -8.95 1.30 9.66
C GLU A 51 -10.32 1.65 10.23
N GLN A 52 -10.34 2.14 11.48
CA GLN A 52 -11.44 2.89 12.03
C GLN A 52 -11.74 3.89 10.92
N PRO A 53 -12.99 4.02 10.48
CA PRO A 53 -13.34 4.96 9.42
C PRO A 53 -12.69 6.27 9.80
N ARG A 54 -11.59 6.61 9.10
CA ARG A 54 -10.70 7.68 9.57
C ARG A 54 -11.57 8.91 9.49
N ARG A 55 -11.93 9.43 10.66
CA ARG A 55 -12.71 10.65 10.72
C ARG A 55 -11.86 11.68 9.99
N GLU A 56 -12.40 12.22 8.90
CA GLU A 56 -11.66 13.17 8.07
C GLU A 56 -11.15 14.29 9.00
N GLU A 57 -9.85 14.55 8.95
CA GLU A 57 -9.22 15.53 9.81
C GLU A 57 -9.88 16.90 9.59
N PRO A 58 -10.29 17.64 10.64
CA PRO A 58 -10.98 18.92 10.47
C PRO A 58 -10.22 19.91 9.59
N GLY A 59 -8.88 19.97 9.72
CA GLY A 59 -8.05 20.83 8.89
C GLY A 59 -8.00 20.41 7.41
N LEU A 60 -8.17 19.12 7.12
CA LEU A 60 -8.29 18.63 5.74
C LEU A 60 -9.64 19.07 5.17
N GLN A 61 -10.71 18.91 5.95
CA GLN A 61 -12.04 19.34 5.53
C GLN A 61 -12.10 20.84 5.24
N GLU A 62 -11.52 21.66 6.13
CA GLU A 62 -11.40 23.12 5.94
C GLU A 62 -10.58 23.47 4.69
N PHE A 63 -9.46 22.79 4.44
CA PHE A 63 -8.68 22.96 3.21
C PHE A 63 -9.51 22.65 1.95
N LEU A 64 -10.25 21.55 1.94
CA LEU A 64 -11.06 21.12 0.80
C LEU A 64 -12.25 22.06 0.54
N GLN A 65 -12.73 22.78 1.55
CA GLN A 65 -13.79 23.78 1.42
C GLN A 65 -13.25 25.16 0.96
N ASP A 66 -11.98 25.45 1.23
CA ASP A 66 -11.35 26.70 0.82
C ASP A 66 -10.79 26.62 -0.60
N SER A 67 -11.56 27.15 -1.56
CA SER A 67 -11.15 27.22 -2.98
C SER A 67 -9.85 28.00 -3.23
N SER A 68 -9.46 28.92 -2.35
CA SER A 68 -8.21 29.66 -2.49
C SER A 68 -6.98 28.80 -2.22
N LEU A 69 -7.15 27.73 -1.42
CA LEU A 69 -6.10 26.77 -1.09
C LEU A 69 -6.18 25.52 -1.95
N SER A 70 -7.37 24.93 -2.10
CA SER A 70 -7.57 23.63 -2.76
C SER A 70 -7.92 23.71 -4.24
N GLY A 71 -8.17 24.90 -4.80
CA GLY A 71 -8.71 25.05 -6.16
C GLY A 71 -7.87 24.44 -7.29
N SER A 72 -6.58 24.16 -7.04
CA SER A 72 -5.71 23.47 -7.99
C SER A 72 -5.43 22.00 -7.63
N ALA A 73 -5.90 21.50 -6.50
CA ALA A 73 -5.58 20.16 -6.01
C ALA A 73 -6.27 19.09 -6.87
N THR A 74 -5.48 18.13 -7.36
CA THR A 74 -5.96 16.99 -8.15
C THR A 74 -6.53 15.89 -7.24
N ALA A 75 -7.35 15.01 -7.81
CA ALA A 75 -7.89 13.87 -7.06
C ALA A 75 -6.80 12.96 -6.47
N GLY A 76 -5.66 12.80 -7.19
CA GLY A 76 -4.52 12.01 -6.71
C GLY A 76 -3.83 12.65 -5.50
N GLU A 77 -3.64 13.96 -5.53
CA GLU A 77 -3.09 14.72 -4.39
C GLU A 77 -4.04 14.66 -3.19
N VAL A 78 -5.34 14.85 -3.39
CA VAL A 78 -6.34 14.73 -2.30
C VAL A 78 -6.34 13.32 -1.70
N ALA A 79 -6.25 12.28 -2.53
CA ALA A 79 -6.15 10.90 -2.07
C ALA A 79 -4.85 10.62 -1.28
N PHE A 80 -3.75 11.30 -1.61
CA PHE A 80 -2.53 11.28 -0.80
C PHE A 80 -2.76 11.95 0.57
N LEU A 81 -3.34 13.16 0.60
CA LEU A 81 -3.57 13.89 1.85
C LEU A 81 -4.46 13.11 2.83
N LYS A 82 -5.47 12.39 2.32
CA LYS A 82 -6.36 11.52 3.14
C LYS A 82 -5.64 10.36 3.82
N ARG A 83 -4.48 9.95 3.31
CA ARG A 83 -3.67 8.86 3.87
C ARG A 83 -2.72 9.33 4.97
N LEU A 84 -2.48 10.64 5.08
CA LEU A 84 -1.63 11.21 6.12
C LEU A 84 -2.21 10.93 7.51
N THR A 85 -1.33 10.62 8.47
CA THR A 85 -1.69 10.35 9.85
C THR A 85 -0.91 11.30 10.77
N PHE A 86 -1.57 11.79 11.81
CA PHE A 86 -0.99 12.76 12.74
C PHE A 86 -1.13 12.24 14.16
N GLN A 87 0.00 12.02 14.83
CA GLN A 87 0.02 11.58 16.22
C GLN A 87 0.10 12.80 17.13
N GLY A 88 -0.98 13.11 17.85
CA GLY A 88 -1.03 14.21 18.81
C GLY A 88 -0.96 15.61 18.20
N GLN A 89 -1.03 15.73 16.87
CA GLN A 89 -1.00 17.01 16.14
C GLN A 89 -2.30 17.18 15.37
N ARG A 90 -2.75 18.44 15.24
CA ARG A 90 -3.89 18.80 14.39
C ARG A 90 -3.40 19.71 13.27
N PRO A 91 -3.24 19.20 12.04
CA PRO A 91 -2.80 20.01 10.92
C PRO A 91 -3.85 21.08 10.59
N THR A 92 -3.37 22.26 10.19
CA THR A 92 -4.22 23.37 9.72
C THR A 92 -4.42 23.27 8.21
N PRO A 93 -5.37 24.01 7.61
CA PRO A 93 -5.54 24.03 6.15
C PRO A 93 -4.25 24.40 5.38
N LEU A 94 -3.44 25.29 5.96
CA LEU A 94 -2.15 25.70 5.41
C LEU A 94 -1.12 24.56 5.34
N TYR A 95 -1.19 23.59 6.25
CA TYR A 95 -0.36 22.40 6.18
C TYR A 95 -0.65 21.62 4.89
N TYR A 96 -1.93 21.33 4.64
CA TYR A 96 -2.37 20.59 3.44
C TYR A 96 -2.03 21.32 2.14
N TYR A 97 -2.17 22.65 2.13
CA TYR A 97 -1.74 23.46 0.99
C TYR A 97 -0.24 23.29 0.68
N ARG A 98 0.61 23.30 1.71
CA ARG A 98 2.06 23.09 1.54
C ARG A 98 2.39 21.68 1.10
N GLU A 99 1.68 20.66 1.60
CA GLU A 99 1.88 19.29 1.13
C GLU A 99 1.59 19.13 -0.37
N VAL A 100 0.52 19.77 -0.87
CA VAL A 100 0.24 19.79 -2.31
C VAL A 100 1.37 20.47 -3.10
N GLN A 101 1.93 21.57 -2.58
CA GLN A 101 3.09 22.22 -3.20
C GLN A 101 4.32 21.30 -3.18
N ASN A 102 4.57 20.61 -2.07
CA ASN A 102 5.69 19.69 -1.92
C ASN A 102 5.60 18.52 -2.92
N LEU A 103 4.40 17.99 -3.16
CA LEU A 103 4.17 16.94 -4.17
C LEU A 103 4.51 17.38 -5.60
N ARG A 104 4.44 18.68 -5.88
CA ARG A 104 4.70 19.27 -7.21
C ARG A 104 6.14 19.71 -7.38
N ASP A 105 6.88 19.88 -6.28
CA ASP A 105 8.23 20.40 -6.33
C ASP A 105 9.19 19.34 -6.91
N PRO A 106 9.87 19.63 -8.04
CA PRO A 106 10.85 18.72 -8.63
C PRO A 106 12.05 18.40 -7.71
N LEU A 107 12.31 19.25 -6.71
CA LEU A 107 13.34 19.01 -5.70
C LEU A 107 12.94 17.89 -4.73
N HIS A 108 11.63 17.75 -4.46
CA HIS A 108 11.09 16.68 -3.63
C HIS A 108 10.83 15.41 -4.44
N PHE A 109 10.37 15.55 -5.68
CA PHE A 109 10.03 14.41 -6.54
C PHE A 109 10.51 14.63 -7.97
N ARG A 110 11.46 13.80 -8.42
CA ARG A 110 11.86 13.78 -9.84
C ARG A 110 10.81 13.03 -10.65
N THR A 111 10.29 13.66 -11.69
CA THR A 111 9.50 12.94 -12.69
C THR A 111 10.44 12.00 -13.46
N PHE A 112 10.17 10.70 -13.39
CA PHE A 112 10.82 9.75 -14.29
C PHE A 112 10.29 10.03 -15.70
N VAL A 113 11.06 10.77 -16.49
CA VAL A 113 10.88 10.76 -17.94
C VAL A 113 11.45 9.43 -18.41
N ASP A 114 10.58 8.53 -18.87
CA ASP A 114 10.98 7.30 -19.54
C ASP A 114 11.91 7.66 -20.70
N ARG A 115 13.19 7.35 -20.55
CA ARG A 115 14.26 7.64 -21.50
C ARG A 115 14.21 6.74 -22.75
N ASN A 116 13.05 6.15 -23.04
CA ASN A 116 12.80 5.19 -24.12
C ASN A 116 11.85 5.74 -25.21
N LYS A 117 11.58 7.05 -25.23
CA LYS A 117 10.75 7.69 -26.27
C LYS A 117 11.50 8.64 -27.21
N GLU A 118 12.83 8.73 -27.12
CA GLU A 118 13.63 9.63 -27.95
C GLU A 118 14.41 8.94 -29.09
N GLU A 119 14.19 7.64 -29.28
CA GLU A 119 14.68 6.90 -30.47
C GLU A 119 13.50 6.21 -31.17
N ALA A 120 12.74 6.97 -31.96
CA ALA A 120 11.87 6.47 -33.03
C ALA A 120 11.74 7.50 -34.15
#